data_AF-A0A1H0VTS6-F1
#
_entry.id   AF-A0A1H0VTS6-F1
#
_cell.length_a   1.000
_cell.length_b   1.000
_cell.length_c   1.000
_cell.angle_alpha   90.00
_cell.angle_beta   90.00
_cell.angle_gamma   90.00
#
_symmetry.space_group_name_H-M   'P 1'
#
loop_
_entity.id
_entity.type
_entity.pdbx_description
1 polymer ?
#
loop_
_entity_poly.entity_id
_entity_poly.type
_entity_poly.pdbx_seq_one_letter_code
_entity_poly.pdbx_strand_id
1 'polypeptide(L)'
;MEAHLSLSLPDQIVLLLHGPTGRPFVGVNRNVVTPAAEAAELVMHGRAQLSRTAFGTVKIGLLDRTPIGVEALDRPLSTLVGRTGHTPKPISLYSWMTQRRTAFEEHRWSLNGRGYLQYRPDKMLGFIPYDRYLPHNAARQTLIGEFTQLARGERELNDRLALLVAIAYPSGLYRQFVSDRGQSRRLKHIAKGHLLEGAVSAAVAATGAAIAGAVGGGGGDGGGDGGGG
;
A
#
# COMPACT_ATOMS: atom_id res chain seq x y z
N MET A 1 19.21 13.24 8.46
CA MET A 1 18.07 13.20 7.52
C MET A 1 17.91 11.77 7.05
N GLU A 2 16.86 11.08 7.53
CA GLU A 2 16.67 9.64 7.31
C GLU A 2 16.28 9.34 5.85
N ALA A 3 17.17 8.65 5.13
CA ALA A 3 17.08 8.44 3.67
C ALA A 3 15.91 7.56 3.20
N HIS A 4 15.14 6.95 4.09
CA HIS A 4 14.13 5.93 3.76
C HIS A 4 12.70 6.48 3.58
N LEU A 5 12.43 7.72 4.00
CA LEU A 5 11.20 8.45 3.67
C LEU A 5 11.11 8.86 2.18
N SER A 6 12.17 8.60 1.40
CA SER A 6 12.26 8.90 -0.03
C SER A 6 11.55 7.89 -0.94
N LEU A 7 11.28 6.66 -0.46
CA LEU A 7 10.57 5.66 -1.24
C LEU A 7 9.08 6.00 -1.29
N SER A 8 8.48 5.87 -2.48
CA SER A 8 7.04 5.99 -2.66
C SER A 8 6.29 4.91 -1.86
N LEU A 9 5.01 5.11 -1.52
CA LEU A 9 4.19 4.08 -0.86
C LEU A 9 4.16 2.75 -1.62
N PRO A 10 3.96 2.70 -2.95
CA PRO A 10 4.00 1.44 -3.68
C PRO A 10 5.39 0.77 -3.61
N ASP A 11 6.47 1.54 -3.63
CA ASP A 11 7.83 1.01 -3.42
C ASP A 11 8.01 0.40 -2.04
N GLN A 12 7.53 1.07 -1.00
CA GLN A 12 7.56 0.54 0.38
C GLN A 12 6.76 -0.76 0.50
N ILE A 13 5.56 -0.80 -0.10
CA ILE A 13 4.74 -2.03 -0.14
C ILE A 13 5.47 -3.15 -0.87
N VAL A 14 6.07 -2.90 -2.04
CA VAL A 14 6.83 -3.93 -2.77
C VAL A 14 8.03 -4.42 -1.95
N LEU A 15 8.77 -3.51 -1.30
CA LEU A 15 9.91 -3.89 -0.45
C LEU A 15 9.47 -4.75 0.75
N LEU A 16 8.34 -4.43 1.37
CA LEU A 16 7.76 -5.20 2.47
C LEU A 16 7.16 -6.54 2.01
N LEU A 17 6.62 -6.62 0.79
CA LEU A 17 6.08 -7.86 0.21
C LEU A 17 7.16 -8.92 0.02
N HIS A 18 8.41 -8.53 -0.22
CA HIS A 18 9.53 -9.46 -0.34
C HIS A 18 10.00 -9.93 1.04
N GLY A 19 9.98 -11.25 1.25
CA GLY A 19 10.59 -11.89 2.41
C GLY A 19 12.12 -11.92 2.32
N PRO A 20 12.81 -12.37 3.39
CA PRO A 20 14.28 -12.47 3.41
C PRO A 20 14.87 -13.35 2.30
N THR A 21 14.09 -14.32 1.81
CA THR A 21 14.49 -15.24 0.73
C THR A 21 14.35 -14.62 -0.66
N GLY A 22 13.84 -13.39 -0.75
CA GLY A 22 13.57 -12.65 -1.99
C GLY A 22 12.29 -13.05 -2.70
N ARG A 23 11.51 -13.98 -2.14
CA ARG A 23 10.18 -14.33 -2.64
C ARG A 23 9.11 -13.41 -2.03
N PRO A 24 8.10 -12.99 -2.81
CA PRO A 24 6.93 -12.33 -2.25
C PRO A 24 6.14 -13.25 -1.31
N PHE A 25 5.49 -12.70 -0.29
CA PHE A 25 4.58 -13.47 0.57
C PHE A 25 3.34 -13.96 -0.21
N VAL A 26 3.03 -15.25 -0.11
CA VAL A 26 1.95 -15.91 -0.87
C VAL A 26 0.55 -15.52 -0.35
N GLY A 27 0.43 -15.15 0.93
CA GLY A 27 -0.84 -14.80 1.57
C GLY A 27 -1.32 -13.36 1.36
N VAL A 28 -0.60 -12.55 0.58
CA VAL A 28 -0.93 -11.13 0.33
C VAL A 28 -1.13 -10.92 -1.17
N ASN A 29 -2.29 -10.39 -1.55
CA ASN A 29 -2.59 -10.13 -2.96
C ASN A 29 -1.84 -8.87 -3.45
N ARG A 30 -0.62 -9.07 -3.97
CA ARG A 30 0.24 -8.01 -4.51
C ARG A 30 -0.41 -7.18 -5.62
N ASN A 31 -1.32 -7.77 -6.40
CA ASN A 31 -2.04 -7.11 -7.48
C ASN A 31 -3.19 -6.23 -6.99
N VAL A 32 -3.47 -6.23 -5.68
CA VAL A 32 -4.41 -5.33 -5.01
C VAL A 32 -3.65 -4.28 -4.20
N VAL A 33 -2.68 -4.70 -3.39
CA VAL A 33 -2.00 -3.76 -2.47
C VAL A 33 -1.09 -2.77 -3.19
N THR A 34 -0.39 -3.16 -4.26
CA THR A 34 0.51 -2.23 -4.98
C THR A 34 -0.29 -1.17 -5.74
N PRO A 35 -1.33 -1.50 -6.52
CA PRO A 35 -2.19 -0.48 -7.15
C PRO A 35 -2.95 0.43 -6.17
N ALA A 36 -3.33 -0.10 -5.01
CA ALA A 36 -3.92 0.70 -3.94
C ALA A 36 -2.91 1.71 -3.39
N ALA A 37 -1.65 1.30 -3.24
CA ALA A 37 -0.56 2.19 -2.85
C ALA A 37 -0.25 3.25 -3.90
N GLU A 38 -0.31 2.92 -5.20
CA GLU A 38 -0.23 3.92 -6.28
C GLU A 38 -1.34 4.97 -6.13
N ALA A 39 -2.59 4.54 -5.94
CA ALA A 39 -3.71 5.45 -5.75
C ALA A 39 -3.52 6.35 -4.52
N ALA A 40 -3.03 5.78 -3.40
CA ALA A 40 -2.70 6.54 -2.19
C ALA A 40 -1.64 7.62 -2.44
N GLU A 41 -0.55 7.25 -3.12
CA GLU A 41 0.55 8.15 -3.43
C GLU A 41 0.09 9.28 -4.36
N LEU A 42 -0.72 8.97 -5.38
CA LEU A 42 -1.29 10.01 -6.26
C LEU A 42 -2.16 11.01 -5.50
N VAL A 43 -2.90 10.56 -4.47
CA VAL A 43 -3.67 11.48 -3.61
C VAL A 43 -2.76 12.33 -2.73
N MET A 44 -1.72 11.73 -2.14
CA MET A 44 -0.74 12.47 -1.34
C MET A 44 -0.06 13.59 -2.13
N HIS A 45 0.21 13.38 -3.43
CA HIS A 45 0.77 14.39 -4.34
C HIS A 45 -0.27 15.33 -4.95
N GLY A 46 -1.55 15.25 -4.55
CA GLY A 46 -2.61 16.11 -5.06
C GLY A 46 -2.97 15.87 -6.54
N ARG A 47 -2.57 14.72 -7.11
CA ARG A 47 -2.86 14.36 -8.51
C ARG A 47 -4.20 13.65 -8.67
N ALA A 48 -4.66 12.99 -7.62
CA ALA A 48 -5.93 12.29 -7.59
C ALA A 48 -6.72 12.56 -6.31
N GLN A 49 -7.99 12.20 -6.32
CA GLN A 49 -8.84 12.15 -5.13
C GLN A 49 -9.58 10.82 -5.06
N LEU A 50 -9.79 10.32 -3.85
CA LEU A 50 -10.73 9.23 -3.59
C LEU A 50 -12.05 9.80 -3.08
N SER A 51 -13.16 9.30 -3.62
CA SER A 51 -14.51 9.66 -3.19
C SER A 51 -15.36 8.40 -3.06
N ARG A 52 -16.35 8.43 -2.17
CA ARG A 52 -17.30 7.34 -2.00
C ARG A 52 -18.66 7.76 -2.58
N THR A 53 -19.28 6.89 -3.36
CA THR A 53 -20.64 7.11 -3.85
C THR A 53 -21.68 6.78 -2.77
N ALA A 54 -22.93 7.21 -2.98
CA ALA A 54 -24.05 6.81 -2.12
C ALA A 54 -24.19 5.30 -1.93
N PHE A 55 -23.77 4.50 -2.92
CA PHE A 55 -23.76 3.03 -2.89
C PHE A 55 -22.49 2.43 -2.26
N GLY A 56 -21.69 3.23 -1.57
CA GLY A 56 -20.47 2.77 -0.90
C GLY A 56 -19.29 2.45 -1.84
N THR A 57 -19.44 2.65 -3.15
CA THR A 57 -18.37 2.39 -4.12
C THR A 57 -17.31 3.49 -4.02
N VAL A 58 -16.05 3.09 -3.84
CA VAL A 58 -14.92 4.03 -3.89
C VAL A 58 -14.54 4.29 -5.34
N LYS A 59 -14.40 5.57 -5.69
CA LYS A 59 -13.93 6.03 -7.00
C LYS A 59 -12.66 6.84 -6.86
N ILE A 60 -11.77 6.70 -7.84
CA ILE A 60 -10.60 7.55 -8.04
C ILE A 60 -10.89 8.56 -9.15
N GLY A 61 -10.72 9.83 -8.83
CA GLY A 61 -10.85 10.95 -9.76
C GLY A 61 -9.52 11.65 -9.98
N LEU A 62 -9.30 12.14 -11.19
CA LEU A 62 -8.14 12.95 -11.54
C LEU A 62 -8.33 14.39 -11.06
N LEU A 63 -7.34 14.96 -10.38
CA LEU A 63 -7.29 16.37 -9.96
C LEU A 63 -6.33 17.18 -10.82
N ASP A 64 -5.12 16.67 -11.03
CA ASP A 64 -4.04 17.36 -11.71
C ASP A 64 -3.26 16.37 -12.59
N ARG A 65 -2.93 16.82 -13.81
CA ARG A 65 -2.23 16.04 -14.84
C ARG A 65 -0.73 16.21 -14.80
N THR A 66 -0.23 17.16 -14.01
CA THR A 66 1.19 17.50 -13.93
C THR A 66 1.98 16.29 -13.45
N PRO A 67 3.02 15.84 -14.19
CA PRO A 67 3.90 14.78 -13.73
C PRO A 67 4.44 15.05 -12.33
N ILE A 68 4.64 13.98 -11.57
CA ILE A 68 5.28 14.02 -10.25
C ILE A 68 6.80 14.08 -10.40
N GLY A 69 7.34 13.62 -11.54
CA GLY A 69 8.78 13.58 -11.80
C GLY A 69 9.45 12.30 -11.28
N VAL A 70 8.64 11.29 -10.96
CA VAL A 70 9.09 9.94 -10.61
C VAL A 70 8.45 9.00 -11.61
N GLU A 71 9.25 8.40 -12.49
CA GLU A 71 8.77 7.57 -13.62
C GLU A 71 7.75 6.49 -13.17
N ALA A 72 8.03 5.83 -12.05
CA ALA A 72 7.16 4.81 -11.48
C ALA A 72 5.78 5.34 -11.05
N LEU A 73 5.63 6.64 -10.80
CA LEU A 73 4.37 7.30 -10.45
C LEU A 73 3.76 8.10 -11.63
N ASP A 74 4.59 8.55 -12.57
CA ASP A 74 4.12 9.24 -13.78
C ASP A 74 3.37 8.29 -14.71
N ARG A 75 3.73 7.00 -14.73
CA ARG A 75 3.01 5.97 -15.47
C ARG A 75 1.59 5.71 -14.95
N PRO A 76 1.35 5.42 -13.66
CA PRO A 76 -0.01 5.30 -13.15
C PRO A 76 -0.80 6.62 -13.31
N LEU A 77 -0.17 7.78 -13.13
CA LEU A 77 -0.83 9.06 -13.43
C LEU A 77 -1.28 9.14 -14.89
N SER A 78 -0.40 8.85 -15.84
CA SER A 78 -0.72 8.85 -17.28
C SER A 78 -1.83 7.86 -17.62
N THR A 79 -1.86 6.70 -16.94
CA THR A 79 -2.93 5.71 -17.09
C THR A 79 -4.27 6.27 -16.62
N LEU A 80 -4.30 6.97 -15.49
CA LEU A 80 -5.50 7.63 -14.97
C LEU A 80 -5.95 8.77 -15.91
N VAL A 81 -5.02 9.55 -16.45
CA VAL A 81 -5.31 10.60 -17.46
C VAL A 81 -5.93 10.00 -18.71
N GLY A 82 -5.34 8.93 -19.27
CA GLY A 82 -5.86 8.28 -20.47
C GLY A 82 -7.25 7.67 -20.27
N ARG A 83 -7.59 7.21 -19.06
CA ARG A 83 -8.91 6.66 -18.74
C ARG A 83 -9.99 7.71 -18.51
N THR A 84 -9.61 8.84 -17.94
CA THR A 84 -10.53 9.95 -17.71
C THR A 84 -10.70 10.80 -18.96
N GLY A 85 -9.78 10.74 -19.93
CA GLY A 85 -9.92 11.43 -21.22
C GLY A 85 -10.05 12.95 -21.05
N HIS A 86 -10.87 13.60 -21.87
CA HIS A 86 -11.09 15.06 -21.77
C HIS A 86 -12.07 15.46 -20.66
N THR A 87 -12.93 14.55 -20.20
CA THR A 87 -13.90 14.82 -19.12
C THR A 87 -13.54 14.01 -17.89
N PRO A 88 -13.13 14.63 -16.76
CA PRO A 88 -12.57 13.93 -15.60
C PRO A 88 -13.62 13.13 -14.82
N LYS A 89 -14.17 12.08 -15.43
CA LYS A 89 -15.15 11.18 -14.82
C LYS A 89 -14.42 10.22 -13.88
N PRO A 90 -14.72 10.21 -12.57
CA PRO A 90 -14.09 9.29 -11.65
C PRO A 90 -14.41 7.84 -12.01
N ILE A 91 -13.40 6.97 -11.98
CA ILE A 91 -13.54 5.52 -12.22
C ILE A 91 -13.58 4.78 -10.89
N SER A 92 -14.15 3.57 -10.85
CA SER A 92 -14.13 2.80 -9.59
C SER A 92 -12.70 2.40 -9.22
N LEU A 93 -12.37 2.46 -7.93
CA LEU A 93 -11.06 2.05 -7.42
C LEU A 93 -10.80 0.57 -7.68
N TYR A 94 -11.85 -0.26 -7.65
CA TYR A 94 -11.74 -1.65 -8.08
C TYR A 94 -11.31 -1.77 -9.54
N SER A 95 -11.93 -1.03 -10.46
CA SER A 95 -11.55 -1.03 -11.89
C SER A 95 -10.10 -0.57 -12.06
N TRP A 96 -9.68 0.48 -11.33
CA TRP A 96 -8.29 0.91 -11.28
C TRP A 96 -7.33 -0.23 -10.89
N MET A 97 -7.58 -0.91 -9.77
CA MET A 97 -6.73 -2.02 -9.30
C MET A 97 -6.69 -3.17 -10.32
N THR A 98 -7.83 -3.51 -10.95
CA THR A 98 -7.87 -4.54 -11.99
C THR A 98 -7.10 -4.17 -13.26
N GLN A 99 -6.98 -2.88 -13.56
CA GLN A 99 -6.22 -2.39 -14.70
C GLN A 99 -4.71 -2.34 -14.41
N ARG A 100 -4.34 -2.01 -13.17
CA ARG A 100 -2.95 -1.89 -12.71
C ARG A 100 -2.36 -3.21 -12.21
N ARG A 101 -2.76 -4.34 -12.80
CA ARG A 101 -2.27 -5.68 -12.38
C ARG A 101 -0.75 -5.84 -12.47
N THR A 102 -0.08 -5.06 -13.31
CA THR A 102 1.38 -5.07 -13.51
C THR A 102 2.14 -4.12 -12.58
N ALA A 103 1.44 -3.35 -11.72
CA ALA A 103 2.08 -2.37 -10.85
C ALA A 103 3.15 -2.99 -9.94
N PHE A 104 2.89 -4.21 -9.44
CA PHE A 104 3.87 -4.93 -8.63
C PHE A 104 5.19 -5.15 -9.39
N GLU A 105 5.11 -5.70 -10.61
CA GLU A 105 6.27 -5.97 -11.44
C GLU A 105 7.01 -4.69 -11.85
N GLU A 106 6.28 -3.62 -12.18
CA GLU A 106 6.84 -2.31 -12.54
C GLU A 106 7.62 -1.68 -11.38
N HIS A 107 7.04 -1.63 -10.18
CA HIS A 107 7.72 -1.11 -8.99
C HIS A 107 8.89 -2.00 -8.56
N ARG A 108 8.74 -3.33 -8.67
CA ARG A 108 9.83 -4.28 -8.40
C ARG A 108 11.02 -4.06 -9.34
N TRP A 109 10.75 -3.83 -10.62
CA TRP A 109 11.78 -3.50 -11.61
C TRP A 109 12.47 -2.17 -11.28
N SER A 110 11.69 -1.12 -10.98
CA SER A 110 12.22 0.19 -10.58
C SER A 110 13.11 0.12 -9.33
N LEU A 111 12.68 -0.65 -8.32
CA LEU A 111 13.47 -0.85 -7.09
C LEU A 111 14.76 -1.64 -7.36
N ASN A 112 14.73 -2.61 -8.28
CA ASN A 112 15.94 -3.30 -8.71
C ASN A 112 16.93 -2.34 -9.40
N GLY A 113 16.44 -1.49 -10.32
CA GLY A 113 17.27 -0.47 -10.97
C GLY A 113 17.88 0.55 -10.03
N ARG A 114 17.21 0.84 -8.90
CA ARG A 114 17.68 1.76 -7.83
C ARG A 114 18.50 1.07 -6.73
N GLY A 115 18.75 -0.25 -6.83
CA GLY A 115 19.54 -0.99 -5.85
C GLY A 115 18.82 -1.36 -4.54
N TYR A 116 17.50 -1.16 -4.45
CA TYR A 116 16.70 -1.58 -3.29
C TYR A 116 16.27 -3.05 -3.36
N LEU A 117 16.31 -3.64 -4.55
CA LEU A 117 16.17 -5.07 -4.77
C LEU A 117 17.37 -5.57 -5.57
N GLN A 118 17.80 -6.80 -5.28
CA GLN A 118 18.80 -7.50 -6.06
C GLN A 118 18.15 -8.69 -6.76
N TYR A 119 18.04 -8.61 -8.09
CA TYR A 119 17.64 -9.75 -8.91
C TYR A 119 18.65 -10.89 -8.79
N ARG A 120 18.16 -12.08 -8.44
CA ARG A 120 18.91 -13.33 -8.45
C ARG A 120 18.05 -14.40 -9.14
N PRO A 121 18.41 -14.84 -10.35
CA PRO A 121 17.77 -16.01 -10.94
C PRO A 121 18.10 -17.22 -10.08
N ASP A 122 17.13 -18.11 -9.88
CA ASP A 122 17.32 -19.36 -9.15
C ASP A 122 16.54 -20.49 -9.82
N LYS A 123 16.78 -21.74 -9.42
CA LYS A 123 16.12 -22.93 -9.99
C LYS A 123 15.41 -23.74 -8.92
N MET A 124 14.14 -24.03 -9.14
CA MET A 124 13.37 -24.96 -8.33
C MET A 124 13.63 -26.36 -8.86
N LEU A 125 13.97 -27.29 -7.97
CA LEU A 125 14.34 -28.68 -8.31
C LEU A 125 15.49 -28.79 -9.33
N GLY A 126 16.34 -27.77 -9.45
CA GLY A 126 17.51 -27.77 -10.34
C GLY A 126 17.26 -27.43 -11.81
N PHE A 127 16.00 -27.38 -12.27
CA PHE A 127 15.69 -27.14 -13.70
C PHE A 127 14.56 -26.13 -13.96
N ILE A 128 13.68 -25.84 -13.01
CA ILE A 128 12.59 -24.86 -13.23
C ILE A 128 13.10 -23.47 -12.82
N PRO A 129 13.45 -22.57 -13.77
CA PRO A 129 13.93 -21.24 -13.41
C PRO A 129 12.82 -20.45 -12.72
N TYR A 130 13.19 -19.65 -11.73
CA TYR A 130 12.32 -18.65 -11.15
C TYR A 130 13.12 -17.46 -10.63
N ASP A 131 12.43 -16.33 -10.55
CA ASP A 131 13.05 -15.07 -10.16
C ASP A 131 13.00 -14.85 -8.65
N ARG A 132 14.15 -14.54 -8.03
CA ARG A 132 14.22 -13.98 -6.68
C ARG A 132 14.64 -12.52 -6.75
N TYR A 133 14.08 -11.70 -5.86
CA TYR A 133 14.47 -10.31 -5.68
C TYR A 133 14.77 -10.09 -4.21
N LEU A 134 16.06 -10.11 -3.85
CA LEU A 134 16.48 -9.94 -2.45
C LEU A 134 16.34 -8.47 -2.05
N PRO A 135 15.59 -8.16 -0.98
CA PRO A 135 15.45 -6.77 -0.51
C PRO A 135 16.73 -6.26 0.13
N HIS A 136 17.05 -4.99 -0.12
CA HIS A 136 18.10 -4.29 0.60
C HIS A 136 17.78 -4.31 2.10
N ASN A 137 18.61 -5.02 2.87
CA ASN A 137 18.28 -5.38 4.25
C ASN A 137 18.05 -4.14 5.14
N ALA A 138 18.96 -3.17 5.12
CA ALA A 138 18.85 -1.98 5.97
C ALA A 138 17.54 -1.21 5.69
N ALA A 139 17.27 -0.83 4.44
CA ALA A 139 16.03 -0.15 4.05
C ALA A 139 14.77 -0.90 4.48
N ARG A 140 14.73 -2.23 4.30
CA ARG A 140 13.58 -3.04 4.71
C ARG A 140 13.44 -3.11 6.23
N GLN A 141 14.53 -3.28 6.96
CA GLN A 141 14.49 -3.33 8.43
C GLN A 141 14.13 -1.98 9.03
N THR A 142 14.56 -0.87 8.43
CA THR A 142 14.10 0.47 8.81
C THR A 142 12.58 0.57 8.68
N LEU A 143 12.00 0.25 7.50
CA LEU A 143 10.55 0.29 7.31
C LEU A 143 9.78 -0.61 8.29
N ILE A 144 10.29 -1.82 8.55
CA ILE A 144 9.70 -2.73 9.55
C ILE A 144 9.81 -2.12 10.95
N GLY A 145 10.95 -1.52 11.29
CA GLY A 145 11.17 -0.81 12.54
C GLY A 145 10.16 0.31 12.75
N GLU A 146 9.99 1.20 11.77
CA GLU A 146 9.00 2.29 11.85
C GLU A 146 7.57 1.76 12.00
N PHE A 147 7.22 0.74 11.22
CA PHE A 147 5.89 0.12 11.27
C PHE A 147 5.62 -0.56 12.62
N THR A 148 6.62 -1.24 13.18
CA THR A 148 6.48 -1.94 14.48
C THR A 148 6.52 -0.97 15.66
N GLN A 149 7.34 0.09 15.62
CA GLN A 149 7.30 1.19 16.60
C GLN A 149 5.92 1.86 16.62
N LEU A 150 5.35 2.13 15.45
CA LEU A 150 3.99 2.66 15.34
C LEU A 150 2.95 1.71 15.96
N ALA A 151 3.09 0.40 15.71
CA ALA A 151 2.23 -0.62 16.28
C ALA A 151 2.34 -0.72 17.82
N ARG A 152 3.52 -0.38 18.39
CA ARG A 152 3.75 -0.28 19.83
C ARG A 152 3.32 1.06 20.44
N GLY A 153 3.04 2.06 19.60
CA GLY A 153 2.77 3.43 20.06
C GLY A 153 4.04 4.21 20.45
N GLU A 154 5.21 3.73 20.05
CA GLU A 154 6.51 4.36 20.28
C GLU A 154 6.83 5.43 19.22
N ARG A 155 6.00 5.53 18.18
CA ARG A 155 6.15 6.49 17.08
C ARG A 155 4.84 7.22 16.81
N GLU A 156 4.95 8.52 16.56
CA GLU A 156 3.82 9.34 16.16
C GLU A 156 3.32 8.95 14.76
N LEU A 157 2.01 9.06 14.59
CA LEU A 157 1.38 8.81 13.30
C LEU A 157 1.58 10.00 12.39
N ASN A 158 1.87 9.74 11.11
CA ASN A 158 1.88 10.74 10.05
C ASN A 158 1.10 10.23 8.84
N ASP A 159 0.85 11.12 7.88
CA ASP A 159 0.06 10.84 6.68
C ASP A 159 0.53 9.58 5.93
N ARG A 160 1.85 9.44 5.75
CA ARG A 160 2.43 8.31 5.01
C ARG A 160 2.23 6.99 5.76
N LEU A 161 2.53 6.97 7.05
CA LEU A 161 2.38 5.79 7.90
C LEU A 161 0.92 5.38 8.04
N ALA A 162 -0.01 6.34 8.13
CA ALA A 162 -1.44 6.05 8.17
C ALA A 162 -1.90 5.31 6.89
N LEU A 163 -1.47 5.76 5.71
CA LEU A 163 -1.78 5.09 4.45
C LEU A 163 -1.11 3.72 4.33
N LEU A 164 0.14 3.61 4.78
CA LEU A 164 0.83 2.32 4.83
C LEU A 164 0.06 1.31 5.69
N VAL A 165 -0.43 1.71 6.86
CA VAL A 165 -1.26 0.88 7.74
C VAL A 165 -2.62 0.56 7.12
N ALA A 166 -3.26 1.55 6.48
CA ALA A 166 -4.53 1.37 5.78
C ALA A 166 -4.46 0.34 4.64
N ILE A 167 -3.28 0.10 4.07
CA ILE A 167 -3.04 -0.95 3.06
C ILE A 167 -2.58 -2.26 3.72
N ALA A 168 -1.60 -2.18 4.63
CA ALA A 168 -0.93 -3.36 5.18
C ALA A 168 -1.80 -4.16 6.16
N TYR A 169 -2.67 -3.49 6.92
CA TYR A 169 -3.56 -4.16 7.87
C TYR A 169 -4.62 -5.03 7.18
N PRO A 170 -5.51 -4.49 6.31
CA PRO A 170 -6.58 -5.27 5.71
C PRO A 170 -6.07 -6.33 4.73
N SER A 171 -4.89 -6.14 4.13
CA SER A 171 -4.26 -7.15 3.26
C SER A 171 -3.61 -8.32 4.00
N GLY A 172 -3.50 -8.24 5.33
CA GLY A 172 -2.80 -9.24 6.13
C GLY A 172 -1.26 -9.13 6.08
N LEU A 173 -0.70 -8.17 5.35
CA LEU A 173 0.75 -7.96 5.27
C LEU A 173 1.39 -7.70 6.64
N TYR A 174 0.68 -6.99 7.53
CA TYR A 174 1.15 -6.71 8.89
C TYR A 174 1.55 -7.97 9.68
N ARG A 175 0.91 -9.12 9.41
CA ARG A 175 1.14 -10.39 10.13
C ARG A 175 2.55 -10.94 9.93
N GLN A 176 3.28 -10.46 8.93
CA GLN A 176 4.67 -10.82 8.68
C GLN A 176 5.65 -10.15 9.64
N PHE A 177 5.20 -9.10 10.35
CA PHE A 177 6.05 -8.23 11.17
C PHE A 177 5.52 -8.06 12.60
N VAL A 178 4.22 -8.25 12.79
CA VAL A 178 3.52 -8.05 14.07
C VAL A 178 2.79 -9.34 14.43
N SER A 179 3.19 -9.94 15.55
CA SER A 179 2.54 -11.11 16.14
C SER A 179 1.74 -10.79 17.41
N ASP A 180 2.05 -9.67 18.07
CA ASP A 180 1.36 -9.26 19.29
C ASP A 180 -0.08 -8.78 19.02
N ARG A 181 -1.01 -9.20 19.87
CA ARG A 181 -2.44 -8.89 19.72
C ARG A 181 -2.74 -7.43 20.04
N GLY A 182 -2.03 -6.82 20.99
CA GLY A 182 -2.17 -5.39 21.32
C GLY A 182 -1.75 -4.51 20.14
N GLN A 183 -0.58 -4.79 19.58
CA GLN A 183 -0.04 -4.14 18.38
C GLN A 183 -0.98 -4.30 17.18
N SER A 184 -1.49 -5.53 16.93
CA SER A 184 -2.45 -5.78 15.87
C SER A 184 -3.75 -4.99 16.04
N ARG A 185 -4.31 -4.92 17.26
CA ARG A 185 -5.49 -4.11 17.56
C ARG A 185 -5.24 -2.62 17.32
N ARG A 186 -4.07 -2.10 17.70
CA ARG A 186 -3.71 -0.70 17.43
C ARG A 186 -3.68 -0.41 15.93
N LEU A 187 -3.03 -1.27 15.14
CA LEU A 187 -3.00 -1.14 13.68
C LEU A 187 -4.41 -1.23 13.07
N LYS A 188 -5.30 -2.09 13.61
CA LYS A 188 -6.72 -2.14 13.23
C LYS A 188 -7.40 -0.80 13.44
N HIS A 189 -7.20 -0.17 14.60
CA HIS A 189 -7.80 1.13 14.91
C HIS A 189 -7.32 2.20 13.94
N ILE A 190 -6.02 2.29 13.70
CA ILE A 190 -5.44 3.22 12.71
C ILE A 190 -6.03 2.98 11.32
N ALA A 191 -6.09 1.72 10.87
CA ALA A 191 -6.63 1.37 9.55
C ALA A 191 -8.14 1.69 9.40
N LYS A 192 -8.90 1.63 10.50
CA LYS A 192 -10.31 2.04 10.54
C LYS A 192 -10.50 3.56 10.66
N GLY A 193 -9.42 4.33 10.70
CA GLY A 193 -9.46 5.78 10.84
C GLY A 193 -9.62 6.27 12.29
N HIS A 194 -9.54 5.36 13.26
CA HIS A 194 -9.49 5.75 14.66
C HIS A 194 -8.06 6.19 14.98
N LEU A 195 -7.87 7.18 15.86
CA LEU A 195 -6.56 7.76 16.20
C LEU A 195 -5.94 8.64 15.09
N LEU A 196 -6.75 9.12 14.14
CA LEU A 196 -6.30 10.03 13.07
C LEU A 196 -6.47 11.51 13.41
N GLU A 197 -7.32 11.83 14.40
CA GLU A 197 -7.65 13.22 14.75
C GLU A 197 -6.40 14.02 15.16
N GLY A 198 -6.16 15.13 14.47
CA GLY A 198 -5.00 16.01 14.69
C GLY A 198 -3.64 15.44 14.25
N ALA A 199 -3.53 14.13 14.02
CA ALA A 199 -2.29 13.46 13.65
C ALA A 199 -2.06 13.34 12.14
N VAL A 200 -3.14 13.32 11.35
CA VAL A 200 -3.06 13.25 9.88
C VAL A 200 -4.00 14.25 9.21
N SER A 201 -3.69 14.61 7.97
CA SER A 201 -4.57 15.47 7.17
C SER A 201 -5.92 14.78 6.92
N ALA A 202 -6.99 15.59 6.88
CA ALA A 202 -8.35 15.07 6.63
C ALA A 202 -8.45 14.33 5.28
N ALA A 203 -7.72 14.80 4.27
CA ALA A 203 -7.62 14.15 2.97
C ALA A 203 -7.02 12.73 3.08
N VAL A 204 -5.98 12.57 3.89
CA VAL A 204 -5.33 11.28 4.12
C VAL A 204 -6.19 10.36 4.95
N ALA A 205 -6.87 10.86 5.98
CA ALA A 205 -7.82 10.07 6.75
C ALA A 205 -8.94 9.48 5.87
N ALA A 206 -9.56 10.32 5.02
CA ALA A 206 -10.58 9.88 4.07
C ALA A 206 -10.02 8.85 3.06
N THR A 207 -8.81 9.08 2.56
CA THR A 207 -8.12 8.19 1.62
C THR A 207 -7.82 6.84 2.26
N GLY A 208 -7.28 6.84 3.49
CA GLY A 208 -6.99 5.62 4.24
C GLY A 208 -8.23 4.77 4.46
N ALA A 209 -9.34 5.37 4.89
CA ALA A 209 -10.61 4.65 5.06
C ALA A 209 -11.16 4.07 3.74
N ALA A 210 -11.02 4.81 2.64
CA ALA A 210 -11.44 4.35 1.32
C ALA A 210 -10.61 3.16 0.82
N ILE A 211 -9.28 3.23 0.99
CA ILE A 211 -8.35 2.17 0.60
C ILE A 211 -8.53 0.93 1.48
N ALA A 212 -8.66 1.10 2.80
CA ALA A 212 -8.77 -0.03 3.71
C ALA A 212 -9.98 -0.91 3.39
N GLY A 213 -11.11 -0.28 3.07
CA GLY A 213 -12.31 -1.00 2.62
C GLY A 213 -12.15 -1.69 1.26
N ALA A 214 -11.39 -1.10 0.33
CA ALA A 214 -11.16 -1.67 -0.99
C ALA A 214 -10.16 -2.85 -0.96
N VAL A 215 -9.13 -2.76 -0.12
CA VAL A 215 -8.08 -3.79 0.00
C VAL A 215 -8.56 -5.02 0.78
N GLY A 216 -9.35 -4.82 1.84
CA GLY A 216 -9.82 -5.92 2.68
C GLY A 216 -10.87 -6.82 2.01
N GLY A 217 -11.48 -6.37 0.91
CA GLY A 217 -12.71 -6.95 0.39
C GLY A 217 -13.87 -6.71 1.37
N GLY A 218 -15.08 -6.46 0.88
CA GLY A 218 -16.28 -6.20 1.69
C GLY A 218 -16.75 -7.42 2.49
N GLY A 219 -15.94 -7.91 3.44
CA GLY A 219 -16.36 -8.82 4.50
C GLY A 219 -16.83 -7.97 5.68
N GLY A 220 -18.14 -7.95 5.89
CA GLY A 220 -18.75 -7.29 7.05
C GLY A 220 -18.05 -7.70 8.35
N ASP A 221 -17.92 -6.72 9.25
CA ASP A 221 -17.54 -6.95 10.64
C ASP A 221 -18.51 -7.97 11.26
N GLY A 222 -18.15 -9.25 11.23
CA GLY A 222 -18.72 -10.28 12.10
C GLY A 222 -18.20 -10.06 13.51
N GLY A 223 -18.74 -9.04 14.19
CA GLY A 223 -18.55 -8.82 15.61
C GLY A 223 -19.23 -9.94 16.39
N GLY A 224 -18.46 -10.97 16.74
CA GLY A 224 -18.83 -11.96 17.74
C GLY A 224 -18.21 -11.60 19.08
N ASP A 225 -18.81 -10.65 19.80
CA ASP A 225 -18.62 -10.54 21.24
C ASP A 225 -19.43 -11.67 21.89
N GLY A 226 -18.83 -12.85 21.99
CA GLY A 226 -19.35 -13.97 22.76
C GLY A 226 -18.85 -13.88 24.19
N GLY A 227 -19.49 -13.03 25.00
CA GLY A 227 -19.45 -13.13 26.46
C GLY A 227 -20.67 -13.89 26.95
N GLY A 228 -20.48 -14.84 27.88
CA GLY A 228 -21.56 -15.45 28.66
C GLY A 228 -21.28 -16.90 29.05
N GLY A 229 -21.09 -17.14 30.35
CA GLY A 229 -21.00 -18.45 30.98
C GLY A 229 -19.86 -18.55 31.98
#